data_AF-A0A923YGS5-F1
#
_entry.id   AF-A0A923YGS5-F1
#
_cell.length_a   1.000
_cell.length_b   1.000
_cell.length_c   1.000
_cell.angle_alpha   90.00
_cell.angle_beta   90.00
_cell.angle_gamma   90.00
#
_symmetry.space_group_name_H-M   'P 1'
#
loop_
_entity.id
_entity.type
_entity.pdbx_description
1 polymer ?
#
loop_
_entity_poly.entity_id
_entity_poly.type
_entity_poly.pdbx_seq_one_letter_code
_entity_poly.pdbx_strand_id
1 'polypeptide(L)' 'NGIGRDASELMRKVKAAQYVAAHPGEVCPAKWTEGAATLIPSLDLVGKI' A
#
# COMPACT_ATOMS: atom_id res chain seq x y z
N ASN A 1 -25.23 5.75 -16.61
CA ASN A 1 -23.78 5.62 -16.31
C ASN A 1 -23.55 5.70 -14.81
N GLY A 2 -23.61 4.57 -14.11
CA GLY A 2 -23.25 4.50 -12.70
C GLY A 2 -22.22 3.38 -12.52
N ILE A 3 -20.99 3.72 -12.18
CA ILE A 3 -19.98 2.75 -11.75
C ILE A 3 -20.06 2.68 -10.23
N GLY A 4 -20.40 1.51 -9.69
CA GLY A 4 -20.39 1.27 -8.25
C GLY A 4 -18.97 1.33 -7.70
N ARG A 5 -18.78 1.98 -6.55
CA ARG A 5 -17.51 2.01 -5.82
C ARG A 5 -17.60 1.05 -4.63
N ASP A 6 -16.49 0.38 -4.32
CA ASP A 6 -16.36 -0.41 -3.10
C ASP A 6 -15.74 0.44 -1.98
N ALA A 7 -16.48 0.62 -0.89
CA ALA A 7 -16.02 1.38 0.28
C ALA A 7 -14.86 0.68 1.03
N SER A 8 -14.78 -0.65 0.93
CA SER A 8 -13.74 -1.45 1.56
C SER A 8 -12.37 -1.15 0.94
N GLU A 9 -12.33 -1.01 -0.39
CA GLU A 9 -11.10 -0.61 -1.10
C GLU A 9 -10.68 0.83 -0.77
N LEU A 10 -11.64 1.72 -0.53
CA LEU A 10 -11.31 3.08 -0.07
C LEU A 10 -10.65 3.03 1.31
N MET A 11 -11.22 2.30 2.27
CA MET A 11 -10.63 2.17 3.60
C MET A 11 -9.26 1.50 3.56
N ARG A 12 -9.07 0.48 2.72
CA ARG A 12 -7.76 -0.16 2.54
C ARG A 12 -6.70 0.84 2.10
N LYS A 13 -7.02 1.69 1.12
CA LYS A 13 -6.11 2.72 0.60
C LYS A 13 -5.80 3.79 1.65
N VAL A 14 -6.80 4.24 2.42
CA VAL A 14 -6.60 5.24 3.48
C VAL A 14 -5.64 4.71 4.54
N LYS A 15 -5.82 3.47 4.99
CA LYS A 15 -4.92 2.84 5.97
C LYS A 15 -3.49 2.69 5.44
N ALA A 16 -3.34 2.27 4.19
CA ALA A 16 -2.02 2.20 3.53
C ALA A 16 -1.36 3.58 3.45
N ALA A 17 -2.12 4.62 3.12
CA ALA A 17 -1.63 6.00 3.08
C ALA A 17 -1.17 6.50 4.46
N GLN A 18 -1.94 6.19 5.53
CA GLN A 18 -1.55 6.50 6.90
C GLN A 18 -0.27 5.76 7.31
N TYR A 19 -0.11 4.49 6.92
CA TYR A 19 1.08 3.70 7.22
C TYR A 19 2.34 4.30 6.59
N VAL A 20 2.34 4.58 5.28
CA VAL A 20 3.52 5.13 4.58
C VAL A 20 3.86 6.55 5.04
N ALA A 21 2.85 7.33 5.48
CA ALA A 21 3.08 8.64 6.08
C ALA A 21 3.77 8.54 7.44
N ALA A 22 3.48 7.49 8.22
CA ALA A 22 4.11 7.23 9.52
C ALA A 22 5.47 6.51 9.41
N HIS A 23 5.73 5.81 8.31
CA HIS A 23 6.96 5.03 8.08
C HIS A 23 7.70 5.52 6.83
N PRO A 24 8.50 6.60 6.92
CA PRO A 24 9.27 7.12 5.80
C PRO A 24 10.23 6.06 5.24
N GLY A 25 10.15 5.82 3.93
CA GLY A 25 11.02 4.83 3.25
C GLY A 25 10.43 3.43 3.17
N GLU A 26 9.23 3.18 3.71
CA GLU A 26 8.48 1.96 3.47
C GLU A 26 7.34 2.17 2.46
N VAL A 27 7.04 1.14 1.69
CA VAL A 27 5.92 1.12 0.75
C VAL A 27 5.02 -0.09 0.99
N CYS A 28 3.71 0.14 0.82
CA CYS A 28 2.69 -0.90 0.90
C CYS A 28 2.53 -1.60 -0.46
N PRO A 29 2.83 -2.91 -0.59
CA PRO A 29 2.68 -3.65 -1.84
C PRO A 29 1.22 -3.86 -2.26
N ALA A 30 1.00 -4.48 -3.42
CA ALA A 30 -0.34 -4.76 -3.92
C ALA A 30 -1.17 -5.56 -2.90
N LYS A 31 -2.44 -5.18 -2.73
CA LYS A 31 -3.38 -5.77 -1.75
C LYS A 31 -2.93 -5.73 -0.28
N TRP A 32 -1.99 -4.85 0.07
CA TRP A 32 -1.58 -4.67 1.46
C TRP A 32 -2.76 -4.32 2.40
N THR A 33 -2.69 -4.85 3.61
CA THR A 33 -3.58 -4.62 4.77
C THR A 33 -2.74 -4.44 6.04
N GLU A 34 -3.29 -3.82 7.07
CA GLU A 34 -2.59 -3.61 8.34
C GLU A 34 -2.01 -4.92 8.90
N GLY A 35 -0.72 -4.90 9.25
CA GLY A 35 0.03 -6.07 9.72
C GLY A 35 0.66 -6.93 8.62
N ALA A 36 0.39 -6.66 7.34
CA ALA A 36 1.07 -7.33 6.23
C ALA A 36 2.48 -6.77 5.99
N ALA A 37 3.35 -7.59 5.37
CA ALA A 37 4.72 -7.20 5.05
C ALA A 37 4.77 -5.99 4.11
N THR A 38 5.71 -5.09 4.40
CA THR A 38 6.02 -3.90 3.61
C THR A 38 7.34 -4.09 2.87
N LEU A 39 7.62 -3.20 1.93
CA LEU A 39 8.88 -3.19 1.19
C LEU A 39 9.61 -1.89 1.49
N ILE A 40 10.93 -1.98 1.63
CA ILE A 40 11.81 -0.82 1.65
C ILE A 40 12.39 -0.67 0.25
N PRO A 41 12.04 0.38 -0.52
CA PRO A 41 12.62 0.57 -1.84
C PRO A 41 14.14 0.70 -1.73
N SER A 42 14.87 -0.19 -2.41
CA SER A 42 16.33 -0.15 -2.48
C SER A 42 16.79 -0.48 -3.90
N LEU A 43 18.00 -0.05 -4.26
CA LEU A 43 18.57 -0.31 -5.58
C LEU A 43 18.70 -1.82 -5.84
N ASP A 44 18.94 -2.61 -4.80
CA ASP A 44 19.04 -4.07 -4.87
C ASP A 44 17.71 -4.79 -5.16
N LEU A 45 16.58 -4.11 -4.97
CA LEU A 45 15.23 -4.63 -5.22
C LEU A 45 14.71 -4.29 -6.63
N VAL A 46 15.36 -3.36 -7.36
CA VAL A 46 14.96 -2.99 -8.72
C VAL A 46 15.17 -4.18 -9.67
N GLY A 47 14.08 -4.67 -10.27
CA GLY A 47 14.10 -5.76 -11.25
C GLY A 47 14.10 -7.18 -10.66
N LYS A 48 14.02 -7.34 -9.33
CA LYS A 48 13.84 -8.65 -8.66
C LYS A 48 12.39 -8.92 -8.23
N ILE A 49 11.55 -7.89 -8.29
CA ILE A 49 10.10 -7.91 -7.99
C ILE A 49 9.36 -7.46 -9.25
#